data_AF-A0A1A7XQK6-F1
#
_entry.id   AF-A0A1A7XQK6-F1
#
_cell.length_a   1.000
_cell.length_b   1.000
_cell.length_c   1.000
_cell.angle_alpha   90.00
_cell.angle_beta   90.00
_cell.angle_gamma   90.00
#
_symmetry.space_group_name_H-M   'P 1'
#
loop_
_entity.id
_entity.type
_entity.pdbx_description
1 polymer ?
#
loop_
_entity_poly.entity_id
_entity_poly.type
_entity_poly.pdbx_seq_one_letter_code
_entity_poly.pdbx_strand_id
1 'polypeptide(L)'
;VTNTQTAKKMKFIIGIGGVTNGGKTTLTNRLLKTLPNCCVVHQDDFFKKPDQIEVGEDGFRQWDVISALDMEAMVNTVKGWQENPVKFARSHGVSLSPEAEESNSEENGIHFLIIEGFLIYNYKPLIEIYDKCFYVSIPYEECKRRRSTRTYTVPDPPGLFDGH
;
A
#
# COMPACT_ATOMS: atom_id res chain seq x y z
N VAL A 1 -30.64 10.55 -29.58
CA VAL A 1 -29.47 10.98 -28.77
C VAL A 1 -29.62 10.35 -27.39
N THR A 2 -29.04 9.16 -27.19
CA THR A 2 -29.07 8.49 -25.89
C THR A 2 -28.09 9.18 -24.97
N ASN A 3 -28.63 9.89 -24.00
CA ASN A 3 -27.87 10.62 -22.98
C ASN A 3 -27.32 9.60 -21.98
N THR A 4 -26.17 8.98 -22.29
CA THR A 4 -25.41 8.20 -21.31
C THR A 4 -24.79 9.16 -20.32
N GLN A 5 -25.51 9.47 -19.24
CA GLN A 5 -24.88 9.98 -18.02
C GLN A 5 -23.86 8.93 -17.58
N THR A 6 -22.58 9.19 -17.81
CA THR A 6 -21.50 8.41 -17.20
C THR A 6 -21.65 8.53 -15.69
N ALA A 7 -21.97 7.43 -15.01
CA ALA A 7 -22.06 7.39 -13.56
C ALA A 7 -20.78 7.96 -12.94
N LYS A 8 -20.93 8.88 -11.99
CA LYS A 8 -19.81 9.51 -11.31
C LYS A 8 -19.02 8.42 -10.57
N LYS A 9 -17.72 8.30 -10.84
CA LYS A 9 -16.85 7.38 -10.10
C LYS A 9 -16.72 7.83 -8.65
N MET A 10 -17.07 6.95 -7.71
CA MET A 10 -17.10 7.24 -6.27
C MET A 10 -15.96 6.57 -5.48
N LYS A 11 -15.26 5.60 -6.07
CA LYS A 11 -14.17 4.84 -5.43
C LYS A 11 -12.86 5.13 -6.15
N PHE A 12 -11.81 5.55 -5.45
CA PHE A 12 -10.50 5.84 -6.03
C PHE A 12 -9.38 5.08 -5.33
N ILE A 13 -8.51 4.43 -6.11
CA ILE A 13 -7.35 3.68 -5.58
C ILE A 13 -6.05 4.40 -5.96
N ILE A 14 -5.27 4.76 -4.95
CA ILE A 14 -3.99 5.46 -5.10
C ILE A 14 -2.86 4.52 -4.69
N GLY A 15 -1.96 4.21 -5.62
CA GLY A 15 -0.70 3.53 -5.29
C GLY A 15 0.36 4.54 -4.86
N ILE A 16 1.04 4.28 -3.74
CA ILE A 16 2.21 5.03 -3.27
C ILE A 16 3.40 4.07 -3.18
N GLY A 17 4.09 3.96 -4.30
CA GLY A 17 5.33 3.19 -4.44
C GLY A 17 6.56 4.01 -4.04
N GLY A 18 7.73 3.39 -4.03
CA GLY A 18 8.98 4.10 -3.82
C GLY A 18 10.01 3.34 -3.01
N VAL A 19 11.22 3.89 -2.96
CA VAL A 19 12.37 3.28 -2.28
C VAL A 19 12.12 3.12 -0.78
N THR A 20 12.80 2.14 -0.17
CA THR A 20 12.82 1.97 1.29
C THR A 20 13.26 3.27 1.97
N ASN A 21 12.66 3.58 3.11
CA ASN A 21 12.90 4.81 3.88
C ASN A 21 12.76 6.15 3.10
N GLY A 22 12.11 6.14 1.93
CA GLY A 22 11.86 7.32 1.11
C GLY A 22 10.83 8.30 1.69
N GLY A 23 10.03 7.88 2.67
CA GLY A 23 8.98 8.70 3.29
C GLY A 23 7.55 8.41 2.84
N LYS A 24 7.31 7.24 2.23
CA LYS A 24 5.98 6.76 1.78
C LYS A 24 4.92 6.87 2.88
N THR A 25 5.16 6.22 4.03
CA THR A 25 4.22 6.23 5.17
C THR A 25 3.96 7.63 5.71
N THR A 26 4.94 8.54 5.65
CA THR A 26 4.72 9.96 6.02
C THR A 26 3.77 10.65 5.04
N LEU A 27 3.95 10.44 3.73
CA LEU A 27 3.04 10.96 2.71
C LEU A 27 1.63 10.38 2.89
N THR A 28 1.52 9.06 3.06
CA THR A 28 0.28 8.34 3.31
C THR A 28 -0.47 8.89 4.52
N ASN A 29 0.21 9.09 5.65
CA ASN A 29 -0.39 9.67 6.86
C ASN A 29 -0.89 11.11 6.68
N ARG A 30 -0.28 11.89 5.77
CA ARG A 30 -0.78 13.24 5.44
C ARG A 30 -2.01 13.17 4.53
N LEU A 31 -2.00 12.27 3.56
CA LEU A 31 -3.13 12.05 2.66
C LEU A 31 -4.35 11.51 3.41
N LEU A 32 -4.16 10.57 4.34
CA LEU A 32 -5.22 10.05 5.21
C LEU A 32 -5.98 11.14 5.97
N LYS A 33 -5.28 12.18 6.42
CA LYS A 33 -5.88 13.30 7.15
C LYS A 33 -6.58 14.32 6.24
N THR A 34 -6.31 14.26 4.94
CA THR A 34 -6.77 15.24 3.96
C THR A 34 -7.92 14.70 3.11
N LEU A 35 -7.89 13.40 2.79
CA LEU A 35 -8.87 12.74 1.95
C LEU A 35 -10.05 12.23 2.80
N PRO A 36 -11.31 12.43 2.35
CA PRO A 36 -12.47 11.85 3.03
C PRO A 36 -12.49 10.34 2.86
N ASN A 37 -13.06 9.62 3.84
CA ASN A 37 -13.35 8.18 3.74
C ASN A 37 -12.16 7.35 3.22
N CYS A 38 -10.96 7.63 3.73
CA CYS A 38 -9.71 7.10 3.21
C CYS A 38 -9.22 5.92 4.05
N CYS A 39 -9.05 4.76 3.41
CA CYS A 39 -8.44 3.57 3.99
C CYS A 39 -7.01 3.39 3.47
N VAL A 40 -6.21 2.58 4.17
CA VAL A 40 -4.85 2.21 3.73
C VAL A 40 -4.64 0.71 3.81
N VAL A 41 -3.93 0.17 2.83
CA VAL A 41 -3.35 -1.17 2.82
C VAL A 41 -1.84 -1.02 2.75
N HIS A 42 -1.13 -1.48 3.78
CA HIS A 42 0.33 -1.45 3.84
C HIS A 42 0.90 -2.78 3.32
N GLN A 43 1.79 -2.72 2.32
CA GLN A 43 2.45 -3.92 1.78
C GLN A 43 3.23 -4.69 2.85
N ASP A 44 3.80 -3.98 3.83
CA ASP A 44 4.58 -4.57 4.93
C ASP A 44 3.76 -5.52 5.81
N ASP A 45 2.42 -5.41 5.83
CA ASP A 45 1.53 -6.31 6.57
C ASP A 45 1.41 -7.70 5.91
N PHE A 46 1.90 -7.86 4.68
CA PHE A 46 1.78 -9.07 3.88
C PHE A 46 3.10 -9.84 3.75
N PHE A 47 4.12 -9.52 4.56
CA PHE A 47 5.33 -10.33 4.60
C PHE A 47 5.01 -11.75 5.07
N LYS A 48 5.56 -12.74 4.36
CA LYS A 48 5.57 -14.14 4.81
C LYS A 48 6.42 -14.27 6.08
N LYS A 49 6.23 -15.38 6.78
CA LYS A 49 7.04 -15.66 7.98
C LYS A 49 8.52 -15.82 7.59
N PRO A 50 9.47 -15.47 8.48
CA PRO A 50 10.90 -15.54 8.17
C PRO A 50 11.35 -16.90 7.64
N ASP A 51 10.80 -18.01 8.15
CA ASP A 51 11.11 -19.38 7.74
C ASP A 51 10.60 -19.76 6.34
N GLN A 52 9.69 -18.96 5.76
CA GLN A 52 9.15 -19.14 4.41
C GLN A 52 9.86 -18.29 3.36
N ILE A 53 10.82 -17.46 3.77
CA ILE A 53 11.58 -16.57 2.88
C ILE A 53 12.95 -17.17 2.65
N GLU A 54 13.32 -17.33 1.39
CA GLU A 54 14.57 -17.94 0.97
C GLU A 54 15.79 -17.12 1.41
N VAL A 55 16.92 -17.81 1.57
CA VAL A 55 18.23 -17.22 1.76
C VAL A 55 18.97 -17.31 0.43
N GLY A 56 19.44 -16.16 -0.06
CA GLY A 56 20.18 -16.07 -1.32
C GLY A 56 21.55 -16.73 -1.24
N GLU A 57 22.21 -16.86 -2.39
CA GLU A 57 23.57 -17.42 -2.48
C GLU A 57 24.61 -16.59 -1.71
N ASP A 58 24.34 -15.30 -1.52
CA ASP A 58 25.11 -14.36 -0.70
C ASP A 58 24.92 -14.54 0.82
N GLY A 59 24.04 -15.45 1.24
CA GLY A 59 23.72 -15.73 2.63
C GLY A 59 22.71 -14.74 3.25
N PHE A 60 22.15 -13.82 2.47
CA PHE A 60 21.14 -12.87 2.95
C PHE A 60 19.72 -13.36 2.69
N ARG A 61 18.84 -13.13 3.66
CA ARG A 61 17.41 -13.43 3.51
C ARG A 61 16.77 -12.44 2.54
N GLN A 62 16.07 -12.97 1.54
CA GLN A 62 15.55 -12.21 0.42
C GLN A 62 14.23 -11.50 0.79
N TRP A 63 14.30 -10.42 1.58
CA TRP A 63 13.11 -9.65 1.96
C TRP A 63 12.62 -8.73 0.85
N ASP A 64 13.53 -8.20 0.04
CA ASP A 64 13.24 -7.15 -0.95
C ASP A 64 12.76 -7.72 -2.31
N VAL A 65 12.08 -8.88 -2.31
CA VAL A 65 11.54 -9.54 -3.51
C VAL A 65 10.05 -9.87 -3.38
N ILE A 66 9.34 -9.92 -4.52
CA ILE A 66 7.89 -10.21 -4.55
C ILE A 66 7.54 -11.56 -3.91
N SER A 67 8.40 -12.58 -4.03
CA SER A 67 8.16 -13.90 -3.45
C SER A 67 8.15 -13.91 -1.91
N ALA A 68 8.71 -12.89 -1.26
CA ALA A 68 8.69 -12.73 0.21
C ALA A 68 7.32 -12.27 0.74
N LEU A 69 6.41 -11.85 -0.13
CA LEU A 69 5.11 -11.28 0.21
C LEU A 69 3.98 -12.23 -0.20
N ASP A 70 2.92 -12.25 0.59
CA ASP A 70 1.63 -12.84 0.20
C ASP A 70 0.83 -11.83 -0.63
N MET A 71 1.24 -11.65 -1.89
CA MET A 71 0.61 -10.69 -2.81
C MET A 71 -0.82 -11.10 -3.20
N GLU A 72 -1.17 -12.38 -3.09
CA GLU A 72 -2.54 -12.84 -3.29
C GLU A 72 -3.46 -12.38 -2.16
N ALA A 73 -3.03 -12.55 -0.90
CA ALA A 73 -3.74 -12.01 0.25
C ALA A 73 -3.89 -10.48 0.15
N MET A 74 -2.84 -9.77 -0.28
CA MET A 74 -2.89 -8.32 -0.49
C MET A 74 -3.95 -7.93 -1.54
N VAL A 75 -4.00 -8.61 -2.69
CA VAL A 75 -5.02 -8.36 -3.71
C VAL A 75 -6.42 -8.66 -3.21
N ASN A 76 -6.60 -9.74 -2.44
CA ASN A 76 -7.90 -10.09 -1.88
C ASN A 76 -8.39 -9.05 -0.86
N THR A 77 -7.49 -8.48 -0.05
CA THR A 77 -7.80 -7.34 0.83
C THR A 77 -8.29 -6.14 0.03
N VAL A 78 -7.61 -5.80 -1.07
CA VAL A 78 -8.02 -4.69 -1.94
C VAL A 78 -9.38 -4.96 -2.61
N LYS A 79 -9.63 -6.19 -3.06
CA LYS A 79 -10.94 -6.58 -3.59
C LYS A 79 -12.05 -6.44 -2.55
N GLY A 80 -11.79 -6.81 -1.30
CA GLY A 80 -12.74 -6.60 -0.20
C GLY A 80 -13.11 -5.13 0.00
N TRP A 81 -12.15 -4.21 -0.17
CA TRP A 81 -12.44 -2.77 -0.17
C TRP A 81 -13.23 -2.33 -1.42
N GLN A 82 -12.88 -2.85 -2.60
CA GLN A 82 -13.60 -2.54 -3.84
C GLN A 82 -15.07 -3.00 -3.79
N GLU A 83 -15.32 -4.16 -3.18
CA GLU A 83 -16.66 -4.69 -2.96
C GLU A 83 -17.49 -3.80 -2.05
N ASN A 84 -16.96 -3.42 -0.87
CA ASN A 84 -17.67 -2.54 0.05
C ASN A 84 -16.71 -1.68 0.91
N PRO A 85 -16.43 -0.42 0.52
CA PRO A 85 -15.49 0.43 1.23
C PRO A 85 -15.96 0.82 2.63
N VAL A 86 -17.28 0.93 2.86
CA VAL A 86 -17.86 1.30 4.16
C VAL A 86 -17.66 0.18 5.18
N LYS A 87 -17.98 -1.05 4.79
CA LYS A 87 -17.78 -2.25 5.60
C LYS A 87 -16.29 -2.47 5.87
N PHE A 88 -15.45 -2.28 4.86
CA PHE A 88 -14.00 -2.38 5.01
C PHE A 88 -13.47 -1.38 6.05
N ALA A 89 -13.86 -0.10 5.94
CA ALA A 89 -13.42 0.93 6.89
C ALA A 89 -13.78 0.56 8.33
N ARG A 90 -15.01 0.11 8.56
CA ARG A 90 -15.49 -0.32 9.89
C ARG A 90 -14.70 -1.50 10.45
N SER A 91 -14.41 -2.52 9.64
CA SER A 91 -13.65 -3.68 10.11
C SER A 91 -12.19 -3.36 10.42
N HIS A 92 -11.66 -2.26 9.89
CA HIS A 92 -10.29 -1.79 10.11
C HIS A 92 -10.21 -0.57 11.04
N GLY A 93 -11.31 -0.20 11.71
CA GLY A 93 -11.33 0.90 12.69
C GLY A 93 -11.12 2.30 12.08
N VAL A 94 -11.41 2.48 10.79
CA VAL A 94 -11.31 3.77 10.09
C VAL A 94 -12.62 4.53 10.23
N SER A 95 -12.56 5.75 10.78
CA SER A 95 -13.72 6.65 10.86
C SER A 95 -14.12 7.16 9.47
N LEU A 96 -15.42 7.17 9.20
CA LEU A 96 -15.99 7.68 7.95
C LEU A 96 -16.66 9.04 8.19
N SER A 97 -17.00 9.74 7.11
CA SER A 97 -17.83 10.95 7.22
C SER A 97 -19.26 10.57 7.64
N PRO A 98 -19.99 11.45 8.35
CA PRO A 98 -21.35 11.15 8.82
C PRO A 98 -22.30 10.70 7.71
N GLU A 99 -22.16 11.27 6.51
CA GLU A 99 -22.98 10.94 5.33
C GLU A 99 -22.77 9.50 4.84
N ALA A 100 -21.52 9.02 4.94
CA ALA A 100 -21.15 7.65 4.59
C ALA A 100 -21.52 6.64 5.70
N GLU A 101 -21.57 7.09 6.96
CA GLU A 101 -21.94 6.23 8.10
C GLU A 101 -23.44 5.95 8.18
N GLU A 102 -24.28 6.98 8.03
CA GLU A 102 -25.75 6.89 8.19
C GLU A 102 -26.41 6.06 7.08
N SER A 103 -25.88 6.16 5.86
CA SER A 103 -26.55 5.61 4.69
C SER A 103 -26.29 4.11 4.46
N ASN A 104 -25.24 3.54 5.08
CA ASN A 104 -24.71 2.21 4.73
C ASN A 104 -24.52 2.01 3.21
N SER A 105 -24.55 3.08 2.41
CA SER A 105 -24.55 3.02 0.96
C SER A 105 -23.20 3.46 0.44
N GLU A 106 -22.62 2.62 -0.40
CA GLU A 106 -21.33 2.88 -1.05
C GLU A 106 -21.42 3.97 -2.13
N GLU A 107 -22.64 4.47 -2.36
CA GLU A 107 -22.97 5.50 -3.34
C GLU A 107 -22.91 6.91 -2.73
N ASN A 108 -22.93 7.03 -1.40
CA ASN A 108 -22.92 8.30 -0.69
C ASN A 108 -21.51 8.73 -0.29
N GLY A 109 -20.86 9.45 -1.21
CA GLY A 109 -19.58 10.10 -0.96
C GLY A 109 -18.42 9.46 -1.72
N ILE A 110 -17.30 10.19 -1.76
CA ILE A 110 -16.08 9.72 -2.42
C ILE A 110 -15.27 8.91 -1.41
N HIS A 111 -14.84 7.71 -1.80
CA HIS A 111 -14.03 6.80 -1.00
C HIS A 111 -12.64 6.65 -1.62
N PHE A 112 -11.61 6.67 -0.77
CA PHE A 112 -10.23 6.49 -1.19
C PHE A 112 -9.62 5.24 -0.55
N LEU A 113 -8.83 4.51 -1.34
CA LEU A 113 -7.91 3.50 -0.85
C LEU A 113 -6.50 3.92 -1.23
N ILE A 114 -5.61 3.99 -0.24
CA ILE A 114 -4.17 4.10 -0.48
C ILE A 114 -3.59 2.70 -0.35
N ILE A 115 -2.82 2.29 -1.35
CA ILE A 115 -1.99 1.09 -1.30
C ILE A 115 -0.56 1.57 -1.27
N GLU A 116 0.14 1.38 -0.17
CA GLU A 116 1.54 1.79 -0.04
C GLU A 116 2.49 0.61 0.13
N GLY A 117 3.68 0.74 -0.46
CA GLY A 117 4.73 -0.28 -0.34
C GLY A 117 5.89 0.00 -1.28
N PHE A 118 6.95 -0.77 -1.18
CA PHE A 118 8.15 -0.57 -1.99
C PHE A 118 8.16 -1.39 -3.28
N LEU A 119 7.38 -2.48 -3.36
CA LEU A 119 7.27 -3.38 -4.52
C LEU A 119 5.87 -3.40 -5.16
N ILE A 120 4.96 -2.52 -4.76
CA ILE A 120 3.54 -2.58 -5.19
C ILE A 120 3.34 -2.41 -6.72
N TYR A 121 4.31 -1.85 -7.43
CA TYR A 121 4.30 -1.70 -8.89
C TYR A 121 4.94 -2.87 -9.64
N ASN A 122 5.43 -3.88 -8.92
CA ASN A 122 6.05 -5.06 -9.52
C ASN A 122 5.07 -6.24 -9.58
N TYR A 123 3.78 -6.00 -9.32
CA TYR A 123 2.74 -7.03 -9.30
C TYR A 123 1.54 -6.64 -10.15
N LYS A 124 1.43 -7.27 -11.32
CA LYS A 124 0.46 -6.92 -12.37
C LYS A 124 -1.00 -6.77 -11.89
N PRO A 125 -1.55 -7.67 -11.04
CA PRO A 125 -2.91 -7.52 -10.54
C PRO A 125 -3.20 -6.21 -9.80
N LEU A 126 -2.19 -5.60 -9.15
CA LEU A 126 -2.35 -4.30 -8.50
C LEU A 126 -2.22 -3.15 -9.49
N ILE A 127 -1.36 -3.28 -10.51
CA ILE A 127 -1.15 -2.23 -11.52
C ILE A 127 -2.46 -1.90 -12.25
N GLU A 128 -3.27 -2.91 -12.53
CA GLU A 128 -4.50 -2.79 -13.31
C GLU A 128 -5.65 -2.09 -12.57
N ILE A 129 -5.54 -1.89 -11.25
CA ILE A 129 -6.61 -1.32 -10.41
C ILE A 129 -6.35 0.12 -9.95
N TYR A 130 -5.13 0.66 -10.14
CA TYR A 130 -4.79 2.00 -9.70
C TYR A 130 -5.45 3.09 -10.54
N ASP A 131 -6.01 4.10 -9.87
CA ASP A 131 -6.43 5.36 -10.49
C ASP A 131 -5.29 6.37 -10.62
N LYS A 132 -4.39 6.36 -9.63
CA LYS A 132 -3.20 7.21 -9.56
C LYS A 132 -2.05 6.44 -8.96
N CYS A 133 -0.86 6.67 -9.50
CA CYS A 133 0.39 6.09 -9.01
C CYS A 133 1.37 7.22 -8.70
N PHE A 134 1.97 7.17 -7.51
CA PHE A 134 3.05 8.05 -7.08
C PHE A 134 4.26 7.22 -6.68
N TYR A 135 5.45 7.61 -7.14
CA TYR A 135 6.69 6.95 -6.76
C TYR A 135 7.58 7.90 -5.98
N VAL A 136 7.88 7.55 -4.73
CA VAL A 136 8.78 8.32 -3.88
C VAL A 136 10.21 7.85 -4.09
N SER A 137 11.06 8.75 -4.62
CA SER A 137 12.48 8.51 -4.82
C SER A 137 13.33 9.50 -4.03
N ILE A 138 14.48 9.02 -3.56
CA ILE A 138 15.56 9.81 -2.96
C ILE A 138 16.90 9.27 -3.49
N PRO A 139 17.97 10.08 -3.51
CA PRO A 139 19.29 9.60 -3.92
C PRO A 139 19.77 8.42 -3.07
N TYR A 140 20.59 7.55 -3.67
CA TYR A 140 21.13 6.36 -3.03
C TYR A 140 21.77 6.64 -1.66
N GLU A 141 22.64 7.65 -1.58
CA GLU A 141 23.32 8.01 -0.31
C GLU A 141 22.34 8.38 0.81
N GLU A 142 21.27 9.11 0.47
CA GLU A 142 20.25 9.48 1.44
C GLU A 142 19.39 8.28 1.84
N CYS A 143 19.11 7.37 0.90
CA CYS A 143 18.41 6.12 1.18
C CYS A 143 19.21 5.24 2.15
N LYS A 144 20.50 5.04 1.85
CA LYS A 144 21.44 4.30 2.70
C LYS A 144 21.50 4.88 4.10
N ARG A 145 21.77 6.19 4.19
CA ARG A 145 21.85 6.91 5.47
C ARG A 145 20.58 6.74 6.30
N ARG A 146 19.39 6.87 5.69
CA ARG A 146 18.12 6.68 6.40
C ARG A 146 17.87 5.22 6.80
N ARG A 147 18.24 4.25 5.95
CA ARG A 147 18.09 2.81 6.25
C ARG A 147 18.95 2.43 7.45
N SER A 148 20.20 2.88 7.49
CA SER A 148 21.12 2.63 8.61
C SER A 148 20.63 3.20 9.95
N THR A 149 19.73 4.20 9.95
CA THR A 149 19.17 4.77 11.18
C THR A 149 17.86 4.12 11.65
N ARG A 150 17.28 3.21 10.86
CA ARG A 150 16.00 2.56 11.19
C ARG A 150 16.25 1.20 11.82
N THR A 151 15.51 0.89 12.88
CA THR A 151 15.52 -0.44 13.48
C THR A 151 14.44 -1.30 12.83
N TYR A 152 14.86 -2.43 12.24
CA TYR A 152 13.97 -3.46 11.73
C TYR A 152 13.85 -4.61 12.73
N THR A 153 12.76 -5.38 12.66
CA THR A 153 12.53 -6.56 13.52
C THR A 153 13.65 -7.60 13.34
N VAL A 154 14.07 -7.81 12.10
CA VAL A 154 15.30 -8.53 11.76
C VAL A 154 16.32 -7.47 11.36
N PRO A 155 17.40 -7.26 12.14
CA PRO A 155 18.40 -6.26 11.82
C PRO A 155 19.06 -6.54 10.47
N ASP A 156 19.33 -5.47 9.70
CA ASP A 156 20.10 -5.57 8.46
C ASP A 156 21.53 -6.06 8.79
N PRO A 157 22.00 -7.20 8.24
CA PRO A 157 23.39 -7.60 8.38
C PRO A 157 24.34 -6.65 7.64
N PRO A 158 25.62 -6.58 8.02
CA PRO A 158 26.61 -5.75 7.33
C PRO A 158 26.65 -6.05 5.83
N GLY A 159 26.61 -5.01 5.00
CA GLY A 159 26.67 -5.12 3.54
C GLY A 159 25.33 -5.39 2.85
N LEU A 160 24.23 -5.66 3.57
CA LEU A 160 22.93 -5.97 2.96
C LEU A 160 22.45 -4.88 1.98
N PHE A 161 22.58 -3.61 2.37
CA PHE A 161 22.10 -2.50 1.55
C PHE A 161 22.84 -2.36 0.20
N ASP A 162 24.11 -2.74 0.16
CA ASP A 162 24.95 -2.60 -1.04
C ASP A 162 24.92 -3.87 -1.89
N GLY A 163 24.54 -5.00 -1.29
CA GLY A 163 24.49 -6.30 -1.93
C GLY A 163 23.23 -6.56 -2.76
N HIS A 164 22.20 -5.70 -2.67
CA HIS A 164 20.88 -5.89 -3.30
C HIS A 164 20.38 -4.61 -3.99
#